data_AF-A0A7S0JH14-F1
#
_entry.id   AF-A0A7S0JH14-F1
#
_cell.length_a   1.000
_cell.length_b   1.000
_cell.length_c   1.000
_cell.angle_alpha   90.00
_cell.angle_beta   90.00
_cell.angle_gamma   90.00
#
_symmetry.space_group_name_H-M   'P 1'
#
loop_
_entity.id
_entity.type
_entity.pdbx_description
1 polymer ?
#
loop_
_entity_poly.entity_id
_entity_poly.type
_entity_poly.pdbx_seq_one_letter_code
_entity_poly.pdbx_strand_id
1 'polypeptide(L)'
;AFRRSARQLLVQAIARGVLLLGIPILIHFALFRLHIEMLPNSGNGDNYMSEPFQATLRGNRFERSVPLAEQPSLWAKALEHASSQFWYNRNMAVLFPRGSHQFDTAWYTWPLAWRGVYFSLVKDWAKVAAAADEKHVLGFLLHPNPAAALLTTFLALGCAGALCMLVLGCVCGRRAGLGKRCRSLLFEQLQVGGSGSLLVAFLLHWLPYATQSRQTFLLYYLPTS
;
A
#
# COMPACT_ATOMS: atom_id res chain seq x y z
N ALA A 1 -4.61 36.38 19.85
CA ALA A 1 -5.23 35.44 18.89
C ALA A 1 -5.07 35.98 17.48
N PHE A 2 -4.21 35.38 16.66
CA PHE A 2 -3.86 35.85 15.32
C PHE A 2 -5.03 35.56 14.36
N ARG A 3 -5.93 36.53 14.10
CA ARG A 3 -6.96 36.38 13.04
C ARG A 3 -6.25 36.45 11.68
N ARG A 4 -5.82 35.29 11.15
CA ARG A 4 -5.36 35.21 9.76
C ARG A 4 -6.55 35.47 8.84
N SER A 5 -6.37 36.33 7.85
CA SER A 5 -7.39 36.60 6.83
C SER A 5 -7.64 35.33 6.01
N ALA A 6 -8.89 35.07 5.59
CA ALA A 6 -9.25 33.91 4.77
C ALA A 6 -8.38 33.82 3.50
N ARG A 7 -8.00 34.97 2.92
CA ARG A 7 -7.07 35.06 1.80
C ARG A 7 -5.68 34.50 2.14
N GLN A 8 -5.16 34.79 3.34
CA GLN A 8 -3.87 34.27 3.80
C GLN A 8 -3.91 32.76 4.02
N LEU A 9 -5.02 32.24 4.55
CA LEU A 9 -5.22 30.79 4.70
C LEU A 9 -5.30 30.10 3.34
N LEU A 10 -6.02 30.68 2.38
CA LEU A 10 -6.13 30.15 1.01
C LEU A 10 -4.77 30.13 0.31
N VAL A 11 -4.02 31.24 0.36
CA VAL A 11 -2.67 31.31 -0.23
C VAL A 11 -1.73 30.30 0.41
N GLN A 12 -1.76 30.17 1.75
CA GLN A 12 -0.96 29.16 2.45
C GLN A 12 -1.37 27.73 2.10
N ALA A 13 -2.67 27.46 1.95
CA ALA A 13 -3.18 26.15 1.56
C ALA A 13 -2.78 25.80 0.12
N ILE A 14 -2.92 26.74 -0.82
CA ILE A 14 -2.50 26.55 -2.21
C ILE A 14 -0.99 26.37 -2.30
N ALA A 15 -0.20 27.23 -1.65
CA ALA A 15 1.26 27.14 -1.67
C ALA A 15 1.75 25.79 -1.11
N ARG A 16 1.17 25.34 0.01
CA ARG A 16 1.45 24.01 0.58
C ARG A 16 0.97 22.90 -0.33
N GLY A 17 -0.21 23.01 -0.93
CA GLY A 17 -0.73 22.01 -1.86
C GLY A 17 0.15 21.85 -3.10
N VAL A 18 0.56 22.96 -3.71
CA VAL A 18 1.49 22.97 -4.85
C VAL A 18 2.85 22.40 -4.46
N LEU A 19 3.38 22.77 -3.28
CA LEU A 19 4.66 22.23 -2.82
C LEU A 19 4.59 20.73 -2.52
N LEU A 20 3.57 20.30 -1.77
CA LEU A 20 3.41 18.92 -1.29
C LEU A 20 2.96 17.95 -2.38
N LEU A 21 2.27 18.41 -3.43
CA LEU A 21 1.88 17.56 -4.57
C LEU A 21 2.81 17.75 -5.76
N GLY A 22 3.19 18.98 -6.06
CA GLY A 22 4.03 19.31 -7.22
C GLY A 22 5.41 18.67 -7.15
N ILE A 23 6.11 18.74 -6.00
CA ILE A 23 7.43 18.12 -5.86
C ILE A 23 7.37 16.61 -6.07
N PRO A 24 6.51 15.84 -5.38
CA PRO A 24 6.41 14.39 -5.62
C PRO A 24 6.01 14.04 -7.05
N ILE A 25 5.10 14.80 -7.68
CA ILE A 25 4.71 14.58 -9.08
C ILE A 25 5.91 14.77 -10.00
N LEU A 26 6.67 15.86 -9.84
CA LEU A 26 7.85 16.13 -10.66
C LEU A 26 8.92 15.03 -10.50
N ILE A 27 9.20 14.62 -9.26
CA ILE A 27 10.14 13.53 -8.97
C ILE A 27 9.65 12.23 -9.60
N HIS A 28 8.36 11.89 -9.44
CA HIS A 28 7.77 10.69 -10.01
C HIS A 28 7.89 10.67 -11.54
N PHE A 29 7.57 11.78 -12.21
CA PHE A 29 7.72 11.89 -13.67
C PHE A 29 9.18 11.81 -14.13
N ALA A 30 10.11 12.40 -13.38
CA ALA A 30 11.54 12.30 -13.68
C ALA A 30 12.05 10.85 -13.55
N LEU A 31 11.66 10.15 -12.48
CA LEU A 31 12.01 8.74 -12.27
C LEU A 31 11.34 7.84 -13.29
N PHE A 32 10.08 8.09 -13.65
CA PHE A 32 9.39 7.35 -14.69
C PHE A 32 10.09 7.49 -16.05
N ARG A 33 10.50 8.71 -16.41
CA ARG A 33 11.30 8.95 -17.61
C ARG A 33 12.59 8.14 -17.59
N LEU A 34 13.35 8.24 -16.50
CA LEU A 34 14.61 7.51 -16.33
C LEU A 34 14.39 5.98 -16.38
N HIS A 35 13.30 5.49 -15.79
CA HIS A 35 12.95 4.08 -15.79
C HIS A 35 12.73 3.55 -17.22
N ILE A 36 11.93 4.23 -18.04
CA ILE A 36 11.68 3.82 -19.43
C ILE A 36 12.94 3.97 -20.31
N GLU A 37 13.78 4.97 -20.05
CA GLU A 37 15.07 5.12 -20.74
C GLU A 37 16.06 3.99 -20.39
N MET A 38 16.04 3.49 -19.15
CA MET A 38 16.92 2.39 -18.70
C MET A 38 16.48 1.01 -19.16
N LEU A 39 15.20 0.82 -19.50
CA LEU A 39 14.67 -0.43 -20.06
C LEU A 39 14.26 -0.23 -21.53
N PRO A 40 15.21 0.02 -22.46
CA PRO A 40 14.90 0.26 -23.86
C PRO A 40 14.51 -1.01 -24.62
N ASN A 41 14.64 -2.19 -24.01
CA ASN A 41 14.45 -3.47 -24.68
C ASN A 41 13.08 -4.06 -24.36
N SER A 42 12.52 -4.79 -25.34
CA SER A 42 11.26 -5.53 -25.20
C SER A 42 11.33 -6.60 -24.10
N GLY A 43 10.23 -6.80 -23.38
CA GLY A 43 10.10 -7.84 -22.36
C GLY A 43 8.69 -8.44 -22.24
N ASN A 44 8.51 -9.34 -21.28
CA ASN A 44 7.24 -10.06 -21.08
C ASN A 44 6.05 -9.14 -20.73
N GLY A 45 6.33 -7.92 -20.27
CA GLY A 45 5.31 -6.93 -19.89
C GLY A 45 4.76 -6.12 -21.07
N ASP A 46 5.36 -6.22 -22.26
CA ASP A 46 5.02 -5.39 -23.42
C ASP A 46 3.60 -5.63 -23.91
N ASN A 47 3.12 -6.87 -23.80
CA ASN A 47 1.79 -7.29 -24.28
C ASN A 47 0.62 -6.56 -23.60
N TYR A 48 0.88 -5.83 -22.52
CA TYR A 48 -0.11 -5.03 -21.80
C TYR A 48 -0.13 -3.57 -22.21
N MET A 49 0.73 -3.18 -23.15
CA MET A 49 0.80 -1.84 -23.73
C MET A 49 0.28 -1.85 -25.17
N SER A 50 -0.09 -0.69 -25.67
CA SER A 50 -0.53 -0.43 -27.03
C SER A 50 0.61 -0.65 -28.04
N GLU A 51 0.25 -0.97 -29.28
CA GLU A 51 1.23 -1.20 -30.35
C GLU A 51 2.18 0.00 -30.56
N PRO A 52 1.73 1.27 -30.52
CA PRO A 52 2.62 2.42 -30.63
C PRO A 52 3.61 2.55 -29.46
N PHE A 53 3.20 2.17 -28.24
CA PHE A 53 4.10 2.14 -27.08
C PHE A 53 5.14 1.03 -27.25
N GLN A 54 4.68 -0.18 -27.61
CA GLN A 54 5.53 -1.35 -27.84
C GLN A 54 6.58 -1.09 -28.93
N ALA A 55 6.23 -0.33 -29.97
CA ALA A 55 7.16 0.05 -31.03
C ALA A 55 8.33 0.93 -30.54
N THR A 56 8.22 1.54 -29.36
CA THR A 56 9.31 2.32 -28.75
C THR A 56 10.35 1.45 -28.04
N LEU A 57 10.09 0.15 -27.90
CA LEU A 57 10.98 -0.84 -27.29
C LEU A 57 11.75 -1.59 -28.36
N ARG A 58 13.08 -1.64 -28.20
CA ARG A 58 14.00 -2.33 -29.11
C ARG A 58 13.76 -3.83 -29.07
N GLY A 59 13.71 -4.45 -30.25
CA GLY A 59 13.47 -5.89 -30.42
C GLY A 59 12.00 -6.30 -30.36
N ASN A 60 11.06 -5.34 -30.25
CA ASN A 60 9.64 -5.65 -30.34
C ASN A 60 9.21 -5.82 -31.82
N ARG A 61 8.24 -6.69 -32.09
CA ARG A 61 7.69 -6.94 -33.44
C ARG A 61 7.14 -5.67 -34.13
N PHE A 62 6.71 -4.68 -33.34
CA PHE A 62 6.12 -3.43 -33.85
C PHE A 62 7.13 -2.30 -34.07
N GLU A 63 8.41 -2.50 -33.69
CA GLU A 63 9.47 -1.48 -33.78
C GLU A 63 9.62 -0.89 -35.19
N ARG A 64 9.47 -1.72 -36.22
CA ARG A 64 9.62 -1.31 -37.64
C ARG A 64 8.30 -0.99 -38.33
N SER A 65 7.16 -1.34 -37.74
CA SER A 65 5.85 -1.19 -38.38
C SER A 65 5.18 0.14 -38.06
N VAL A 66 5.52 0.78 -36.94
CA VAL A 66 4.91 2.05 -36.50
C VAL A 66 5.84 3.23 -36.82
N PRO A 67 5.40 4.23 -37.59
CA PRO A 67 6.19 5.44 -37.86
C PRO A 67 6.56 6.21 -36.59
N LEU A 68 7.73 6.85 -36.56
CA LEU A 68 8.18 7.68 -35.41
C LEU A 68 7.19 8.80 -35.04
N ALA A 69 6.45 9.32 -36.02
CA ALA A 69 5.45 10.37 -35.81
C ALA A 69 4.21 9.90 -35.03
N GLU A 70 3.94 8.59 -35.04
CA GLU A 70 2.80 7.96 -34.33
C GLU A 70 3.20 7.46 -32.94
N GLN A 71 4.48 7.53 -32.58
CA GLN A 71 4.95 7.08 -31.27
C GLN A 71 4.47 8.01 -30.15
N PRO A 72 4.05 7.46 -29.00
CA PRO A 72 3.47 8.24 -27.93
C PRO A 72 4.50 9.16 -27.27
N SER A 73 4.06 10.37 -26.93
CA SER A 73 4.83 11.30 -26.09
C SER A 73 5.04 10.72 -24.68
N LEU A 74 5.97 11.28 -23.91
CA LEU A 74 6.23 10.84 -22.53
C LEU A 74 4.96 10.88 -21.65
N TRP A 75 4.11 11.89 -21.85
CA TRP A 75 2.83 12.00 -21.13
C TRP A 75 1.85 10.91 -21.52
N ALA A 76 1.73 10.60 -22.80
CA ALA A 76 0.90 9.50 -23.28
C ALA A 76 1.40 8.16 -22.70
N LYS A 77 2.72 7.92 -22.73
CA LYS A 77 3.34 6.75 -22.09
C LYS A 77 3.04 6.67 -20.60
N ALA A 78 3.12 7.78 -19.87
CA ALA A 78 2.84 7.82 -18.43
C ALA A 78 1.36 7.54 -18.12
N LEU A 79 0.44 8.13 -18.89
CA LEU A 79 -1.00 7.90 -18.74
C LEU A 79 -1.39 6.46 -19.06
N GLU A 80 -0.84 5.92 -20.14
CA GLU A 80 -1.04 4.53 -20.53
C GLU A 80 -0.53 3.58 -19.45
N HIS A 81 0.71 3.79 -18.98
CA HIS A 81 1.27 3.00 -17.89
C HIS A 81 0.41 3.07 -16.62
N ALA A 82 -0.04 4.26 -16.21
CA ALA A 82 -0.94 4.44 -15.07
C ALA A 82 -2.29 3.73 -15.27
N SER A 83 -2.84 3.78 -16.49
CA SER A 83 -4.09 3.10 -16.84
C SER A 83 -3.95 1.58 -16.75
N SER A 84 -2.83 1.03 -17.24
CA SER A 84 -2.52 -0.40 -17.14
C SER A 84 -2.35 -0.82 -15.68
N GLN A 85 -1.59 -0.06 -14.88
CA GLN A 85 -1.46 -0.31 -13.44
C GLN A 85 -2.81 -0.28 -12.71
N PHE A 86 -3.67 0.68 -13.02
CA PHE A 86 -5.01 0.77 -12.45
C PHE A 86 -5.89 -0.40 -12.85
N TRP A 87 -5.88 -0.78 -14.13
CA TRP A 87 -6.60 -1.95 -14.62
C TRP A 87 -6.14 -3.23 -13.90
N TYR A 88 -4.84 -3.42 -13.74
CA TYR A 88 -4.28 -4.54 -12.99
C TYR A 88 -4.74 -4.57 -11.54
N ASN A 89 -4.62 -3.44 -10.84
CA ASN A 89 -5.02 -3.33 -9.44
C ASN A 89 -6.50 -3.68 -9.26
N ARG A 90 -7.36 -3.17 -10.15
CA ARG A 90 -8.80 -3.45 -10.14
C ARG A 90 -9.10 -4.93 -10.43
N ASN A 91 -8.35 -5.56 -11.32
CA ASN A 91 -8.58 -6.95 -11.75
C ASN A 91 -7.78 -7.98 -10.94
N MET A 92 -6.99 -7.56 -9.94
CA MET A 92 -6.19 -8.49 -9.12
C MET A 92 -7.01 -9.60 -8.47
N ALA A 93 -8.26 -9.32 -8.07
CA ALA A 93 -9.12 -10.34 -7.47
C ALA A 93 -9.53 -11.46 -8.46
N VAL A 94 -9.58 -11.14 -9.75
CA VAL A 94 -9.89 -12.09 -10.83
C VAL A 94 -8.63 -12.82 -11.28
N LEU A 95 -7.53 -12.09 -11.46
CA LEU A 95 -6.24 -12.66 -11.91
C LEU A 95 -5.60 -13.53 -10.83
N PHE A 96 -5.73 -13.13 -9.57
CA PHE A 96 -5.12 -13.78 -8.41
C PHE A 96 -6.14 -13.88 -7.26
N PRO A 97 -7.09 -14.82 -7.36
CA PRO A 97 -8.11 -15.01 -6.32
C PRO A 97 -7.44 -15.45 -5.01
N ARG A 98 -8.12 -15.22 -3.89
CA ARG A 98 -7.66 -15.74 -2.58
C ARG A 98 -7.40 -17.26 -2.65
N GLY A 99 -6.28 -17.69 -2.09
CA GLY A 99 -5.80 -19.07 -2.08
C GLY A 99 -4.99 -19.48 -3.32
N SER A 100 -4.83 -18.60 -4.31
CA SER A 100 -4.07 -18.91 -5.54
C SER A 100 -2.56 -19.09 -5.31
N HIS A 101 -2.01 -18.51 -4.25
CA HIS A 101 -0.59 -18.63 -3.90
C HIS A 101 -0.39 -19.41 -2.59
N GLN A 102 0.61 -20.29 -2.53
CA GLN A 102 0.90 -21.13 -1.36
C GLN A 102 1.14 -20.32 -0.07
N PHE A 103 1.65 -19.09 -0.19
CA PHE A 103 1.91 -18.16 0.93
C PHE A 103 0.81 -17.11 1.14
N ASP A 104 -0.37 -17.25 0.52
CA ASP A 104 -1.53 -16.39 0.78
C ASP A 104 -2.08 -16.59 2.20
N THR A 105 -2.30 -15.50 2.93
CA THR A 105 -2.73 -15.51 4.33
C THR A 105 -3.96 -14.65 4.51
N ALA A 106 -4.92 -15.14 5.28
CA ALA A 106 -6.13 -14.37 5.57
C ALA A 106 -5.83 -13.21 6.53
N TRP A 107 -6.48 -12.07 6.28
CA TRP A 107 -6.28 -10.82 7.03
C TRP A 107 -6.44 -10.95 8.55
N TYR A 108 -7.29 -11.87 9.02
CA TYR A 108 -7.55 -12.09 10.44
C TYR A 108 -6.45 -12.91 11.16
N THR A 109 -5.55 -13.57 10.42
CA THR A 109 -4.43 -14.31 11.02
C THR A 109 -3.21 -13.43 11.26
N TRP A 110 -3.19 -12.20 10.73
CA TRP A 110 -2.04 -11.30 10.79
C TRP A 110 -1.74 -10.74 12.18
N PRO A 111 -2.74 -10.31 12.99
CA PRO A 111 -2.48 -9.84 14.35
C PRO A 111 -1.83 -10.91 15.26
N LEU A 112 -2.04 -12.18 14.92
CA LEU A 112 -1.46 -13.32 15.63
C LEU A 112 -0.09 -13.75 15.08
N ALA A 113 0.40 -13.09 14.03
CA ALA A 113 1.61 -13.48 13.29
C ALA A 113 1.66 -15.00 12.98
N TRP A 114 0.52 -15.60 12.66
CA TRP A 114 0.38 -17.06 12.64
C TRP A 114 1.26 -17.75 11.58
N ARG A 115 1.51 -17.09 10.44
CA ARG A 115 2.21 -17.70 9.30
C ARG A 115 3.09 -16.70 8.56
N GLY A 116 4.38 -17.01 8.42
CA GLY A 116 5.34 -16.19 7.66
C GLY A 116 5.26 -16.39 6.16
N VAL A 117 6.02 -15.57 5.43
CA VAL A 117 6.19 -15.66 3.97
C VAL A 117 7.62 -16.08 3.65
N TYR A 118 7.79 -17.14 2.88
CA TYR A 118 9.10 -17.61 2.46
C TYR A 118 9.47 -17.04 1.08
N PHE A 119 10.69 -16.50 0.97
CA PHE A 119 11.25 -16.01 -0.28
C PHE A 119 12.39 -16.92 -0.74
N SER A 120 12.22 -17.53 -1.92
CA SER A 120 13.30 -18.25 -2.58
C SER A 120 14.25 -17.26 -3.26
N LEU A 121 15.55 -17.39 -3.02
CA LEU A 121 16.60 -16.65 -3.73
C LEU A 121 17.05 -17.38 -5.00
N VAL A 122 16.55 -18.60 -5.21
CA VAL A 122 16.91 -19.43 -6.36
C VAL A 122 15.96 -19.13 -7.51
N LYS A 123 16.51 -18.50 -8.56
CA LYS A 123 15.79 -18.18 -9.80
C LYS A 123 15.59 -19.41 -10.69
N ASP A 124 16.60 -20.26 -10.79
CA ASP A 124 16.60 -21.47 -11.63
C ASP A 124 16.80 -22.72 -10.75
N TRP A 125 15.71 -23.24 -10.19
CA TRP A 125 15.77 -24.42 -9.32
C TRP A 125 16.43 -25.62 -10.02
N ALA A 126 16.23 -25.77 -11.33
CA ALA A 126 16.78 -26.87 -12.13
C ALA A 126 18.31 -26.86 -12.22
N LYS A 127 18.95 -25.68 -12.26
CA LYS A 127 20.40 -25.55 -12.32
C LYS A 127 21.05 -25.73 -10.95
N VAL A 128 20.38 -25.28 -9.88
CA VAL A 128 20.86 -25.44 -8.50
C VAL A 128 20.69 -26.88 -8.04
N ALA A 129 19.58 -27.55 -8.38
CA ALA A 129 19.36 -28.96 -8.06
C ALA A 129 20.36 -29.91 -8.74
N ALA A 130 20.91 -29.51 -9.90
CA ALA A 130 21.94 -30.28 -10.61
C ALA A 130 23.37 -30.05 -10.07
N ALA A 131 23.59 -28.95 -9.33
CA ALA A 131 24.92 -28.54 -8.85
C ALA A 131 25.11 -28.72 -7.33
N ALA A 132 24.03 -28.95 -6.57
CA ALA A 132 24.07 -29.06 -5.12
C ALA A 132 23.86 -30.51 -4.67
N ASP A 133 24.90 -31.11 -4.08
CA ASP A 133 24.87 -32.45 -3.46
C ASP A 133 24.07 -32.46 -2.14
N GLU A 134 23.83 -31.28 -1.54
CA GLU A 134 22.92 -31.09 -0.41
C GLU A 134 21.87 -30.01 -0.70
N LYS A 135 20.65 -30.22 -0.19
CA LYS A 135 19.48 -29.33 -0.31
C LYS A 135 19.72 -28.00 0.42
N HIS A 136 20.56 -27.11 -0.12
CA HIS A 136 20.69 -25.77 0.41
C HIS A 136 19.47 -24.95 0.00
N VAL A 137 18.56 -24.78 0.96
CA VAL A 137 17.39 -23.91 0.86
C VAL A 137 17.89 -22.45 0.94
N LEU A 138 18.40 -21.91 -0.18
CA LEU A 138 18.75 -20.49 -0.29
C LEU A 138 17.47 -19.66 -0.34
N GLY A 139 16.93 -19.35 0.82
CA GLY A 139 15.79 -18.46 0.96
C GLY A 139 15.67 -17.91 2.36
N PHE A 140 14.97 -16.77 2.48
CA PHE A 140 14.71 -16.13 3.77
C PHE A 140 13.23 -16.27 4.10
N LEU A 141 12.94 -16.74 5.32
CA LEU A 141 11.60 -16.71 5.88
C LEU A 141 11.39 -15.35 6.54
N LEU A 142 10.48 -14.56 5.98
CA LEU A 142 10.05 -13.32 6.59
C LEU A 142 8.88 -13.62 7.53
N HIS A 143 9.16 -13.53 8.83
CA HIS A 143 8.18 -13.69 9.89
C HIS A 143 8.28 -12.49 10.83
N PRO A 144 7.19 -11.73 11.06
CA PRO A 144 7.21 -10.62 12.00
C PRO A 144 7.42 -11.16 13.41
N ASN A 145 8.10 -10.40 14.26
CA ASN A 145 8.32 -10.78 15.64
C ASN A 145 6.95 -11.03 16.32
N PRO A 146 6.64 -12.27 16.74
CA PRO A 146 5.32 -12.61 17.27
C PRO A 146 5.03 -11.84 18.56
N ALA A 147 6.05 -11.56 19.38
CA ALA A 147 5.87 -10.77 20.59
C ALA A 147 5.43 -9.33 20.28
N ALA A 148 6.01 -8.72 19.24
CA ALA A 148 5.65 -7.37 18.81
C ALA A 148 4.24 -7.32 18.20
N ALA A 149 3.89 -8.30 17.35
CA ALA A 149 2.56 -8.39 16.74
C ALA A 149 1.46 -8.62 17.80
N LEU A 150 1.74 -9.48 18.79
CA LEU A 150 0.79 -9.71 19.89
C LEU A 150 0.66 -8.46 20.78
N LEU A 151 1.78 -7.83 21.15
CA LEU A 151 1.77 -6.62 21.99
C LEU A 151 0.96 -5.49 21.33
N THR A 152 1.19 -5.21 20.05
CA THR A 152 0.45 -4.19 19.28
C THR A 152 -1.04 -4.51 19.22
N THR A 153 -1.39 -5.78 18.99
CA THR A 153 -2.78 -6.24 18.99
C THR A 153 -3.44 -6.07 20.37
N PHE A 154 -2.75 -6.43 21.46
CA PHE A 154 -3.26 -6.24 22.81
C PHE A 154 -3.45 -4.77 23.17
N LEU A 155 -2.50 -3.91 22.80
CA LEU A 155 -2.61 -2.47 23.00
C LEU A 155 -3.77 -1.88 22.20
N ALA A 156 -3.96 -2.30 20.94
CA ALA A 156 -5.08 -1.88 20.11
C ALA A 156 -6.43 -2.31 20.71
N LEU A 157 -6.55 -3.55 21.19
CA LEU A 157 -7.75 -4.03 21.88
C LEU A 157 -8.02 -3.26 23.17
N GLY A 158 -6.98 -2.95 23.96
CA GLY A 158 -7.09 -2.14 25.17
C GLY A 158 -7.58 -0.71 24.87
N CYS A 159 -7.01 -0.08 23.84
CA CYS A 159 -7.43 1.24 23.37
C CYS A 159 -8.89 1.23 22.87
N ALA A 160 -9.27 0.20 22.11
CA ALA A 160 -10.64 0.02 21.63
C ALA A 160 -11.63 -0.15 22.79
N GLY A 161 -11.28 -0.93 23.81
CA GLY A 161 -12.06 -1.09 25.03
C GLY A 161 -12.22 0.21 25.80
N ALA A 162 -11.14 0.98 25.99
CA ALA A 162 -11.16 2.28 26.65
C ALA A 162 -12.05 3.29 25.90
N LEU A 163 -11.95 3.35 24.56
CA LEU A 163 -12.81 4.19 23.74
C LEU A 163 -14.28 3.75 23.81
N CYS A 164 -14.56 2.45 23.78
CA CYS A 164 -15.91 1.92 23.93
C CYS A 164 -16.51 2.34 25.29
N MET A 165 -15.74 2.23 26.37
CA MET A 165 -16.16 2.69 27.71
C MET A 165 -16.41 4.21 27.75
N LEU A 166 -15.58 5.02 27.07
CA LEU A 166 -15.80 6.46 26.95
C LEU A 166 -17.08 6.77 26.17
N VAL A 167 -17.34 6.07 25.07
CA VAL A 167 -18.57 6.22 24.27
C VAL A 167 -19.80 5.81 25.08
N LEU A 168 -19.75 4.66 25.76
CA LEU A 168 -20.82 4.20 26.65
C LEU A 168 -21.04 5.20 27.80
N GLY A 169 -19.98 5.78 28.38
CA GLY A 169 -20.10 6.85 29.37
C GLY A 169 -20.74 8.13 28.84
N CYS A 170 -20.53 8.46 27.56
CA CYS A 170 -21.18 9.59 26.88
C CYS A 170 -22.67 9.36 26.63
N VAL A 171 -23.06 8.12 26.28
CA VAL A 171 -24.44 7.74 25.93
C VAL A 171 -25.27 7.41 27.16
N CYS A 172 -24.74 6.59 28.08
CA CYS A 172 -25.44 6.08 29.26
C CYS A 172 -25.27 6.96 30.50
N GLY A 173 -24.42 8.01 30.44
CA GLY A 173 -24.11 8.88 31.56
C GLY A 173 -25.30 9.75 31.99
N ARG A 174 -26.14 9.23 32.90
CA ARG A 174 -27.29 9.97 33.47
C ARG A 174 -26.90 11.15 34.37
N ARG A 175 -25.65 11.20 34.84
CA ARG A 175 -25.12 12.32 35.64
C ARG A 175 -24.65 13.45 34.70
N ALA A 176 -25.20 14.66 34.89
CA ALA A 176 -24.94 15.83 34.04
C ALA A 176 -23.44 16.18 33.84
N GLY A 177 -22.57 15.83 34.80
CA GLY A 177 -21.12 16.04 34.70
C GLY A 177 -20.33 14.89 34.05
N LEU A 178 -20.83 13.65 34.13
CA LEU A 178 -20.11 12.48 33.62
C LEU A 178 -20.07 12.47 32.09
N GLY A 179 -21.22 12.75 31.44
CA GLY A 179 -21.30 12.81 29.98
C GLY A 179 -20.40 13.89 29.38
N LYS A 180 -20.30 15.08 30.00
CA LYS A 180 -19.39 16.15 29.56
C LYS A 180 -17.91 15.75 29.67
N ARG A 181 -17.53 15.12 30.80
CA ARG A 181 -16.17 14.64 31.02
C ARG A 181 -15.79 13.53 30.04
N CYS A 182 -16.66 12.55 29.83
CA CYS A 182 -16.43 11.48 28.85
C CYS A 182 -16.28 12.03 27.42
N ARG A 183 -17.08 13.03 27.02
CA ARG A 183 -16.94 13.67 25.70
C ARG A 183 -15.61 14.42 25.54
N SER A 184 -15.18 15.13 26.59
CA SER A 184 -13.88 15.81 26.58
C SER A 184 -12.72 14.83 26.42
N LEU A 185 -12.73 13.72 27.19
CA LEU A 185 -11.71 12.68 27.12
C LEU A 185 -11.75 11.94 25.77
N LEU A 186 -12.95 11.66 25.23
CA LEU A 186 -13.10 11.05 23.91
C LEU A 186 -12.49 11.94 22.82
N PHE A 187 -12.75 13.25 22.89
CA PHE A 187 -12.17 14.21 21.95
C PHE A 187 -10.65 14.26 22.04
N GLU A 188 -10.09 14.31 23.26
CA GLU A 188 -8.65 14.27 23.50
C GLU A 188 -8.00 12.98 22.97
N GLN A 189 -8.64 11.82 23.15
CA GLN A 189 -8.14 10.54 22.64
C GLN A 189 -8.20 10.44 21.10
N LEU A 190 -9.19 11.05 20.46
CA LEU A 190 -9.36 11.06 19.00
C LEU A 190 -8.54 12.15 18.29
N GLN A 191 -8.08 13.17 19.00
CA GLN A 191 -7.19 14.19 18.45
C GLN A 191 -5.84 13.59 18.02
N VAL A 192 -5.18 14.26 17.06
CA VAL A 192 -3.86 13.85 16.56
C VAL A 192 -2.86 13.79 17.72
N GLY A 193 -2.30 12.60 17.96
CA GLY A 193 -1.39 12.33 19.07
C GLY A 193 -2.04 11.61 20.27
N GLY A 194 -3.38 11.52 20.31
CA GLY A 194 -4.10 10.69 21.28
C GLY A 194 -4.07 9.21 20.90
N SER A 195 -4.20 8.32 21.89
CA SER A 195 -4.14 6.86 21.64
C SER A 195 -5.28 6.36 20.74
N GLY A 196 -6.42 7.04 20.75
CA GLY A 196 -7.54 6.75 19.85
C GLY A 196 -7.23 7.08 18.38
N SER A 197 -6.45 8.12 18.10
CA SER A 197 -6.02 8.42 16.73
C SER A 197 -5.11 7.33 16.15
N LEU A 198 -4.26 6.71 16.98
CA LEU A 198 -3.43 5.56 16.59
C LEU A 198 -4.29 4.33 16.33
N LEU A 199 -5.32 4.08 17.15
CA LEU A 199 -6.27 2.99 16.87
C LEU A 199 -7.02 3.20 15.55
N VAL A 200 -7.46 4.43 15.26
CA VAL A 200 -8.10 4.74 13.98
C VAL A 200 -7.11 4.49 12.83
N ALA A 201 -5.86 4.93 12.95
CA ALA A 201 -4.84 4.66 11.96
C ALA A 201 -4.60 3.15 11.76
N PHE A 202 -4.50 2.39 12.85
CA PHE A 202 -4.38 0.93 12.84
C PHE A 202 -5.54 0.27 12.09
N LEU A 203 -6.78 0.64 12.41
CA LEU A 203 -7.98 0.09 11.78
C LEU A 203 -8.10 0.48 10.31
N LEU A 204 -7.75 1.72 9.94
CA LEU A 204 -7.77 2.18 8.55
C LEU A 204 -6.76 1.45 7.67
N HIS A 205 -5.65 0.96 8.24
CA HIS A 205 -4.69 0.16 7.50
C HIS A 205 -5.03 -1.33 7.53
N TRP A 206 -5.70 -1.86 8.56
CA TRP A 206 -6.04 -3.29 8.65
C TRP A 206 -7.38 -3.66 8.03
N LEU A 207 -8.45 -2.91 8.31
CA LEU A 207 -9.82 -3.25 7.94
C LEU A 207 -10.10 -3.30 6.43
N PRO A 208 -9.46 -2.48 5.56
CA PRO A 208 -9.67 -2.59 4.12
C PRO A 208 -9.32 -3.97 3.55
N TYR A 209 -8.48 -4.76 4.21
CA TYR A 209 -8.14 -6.11 3.77
C TYR A 209 -9.28 -7.12 4.02
N ALA A 210 -10.21 -6.83 4.94
CA ALA A 210 -11.37 -7.70 5.19
C ALA A 210 -12.34 -7.74 4.00
N THR A 211 -12.42 -6.66 3.23
CA THR A 211 -13.31 -6.54 2.07
C THR A 211 -12.66 -6.97 0.76
N GLN A 212 -11.35 -7.21 0.75
CA GLN A 212 -10.60 -7.55 -0.46
C GLN A 212 -10.68 -9.04 -0.77
N SER A 213 -11.06 -9.39 -2.00
CA SER A 213 -11.15 -10.77 -2.51
C SER A 213 -9.92 -11.23 -3.31
N ARG A 214 -8.86 -10.43 -3.33
CA ARG A 214 -7.57 -10.75 -3.97
C ARG A 214 -6.62 -11.50 -3.02
N GLN A 215 -5.57 -12.11 -3.56
CA GLN A 215 -4.46 -12.65 -2.78
C GLN A 215 -3.88 -11.62 -1.78
N THR A 216 -3.60 -12.04 -0.56
CA THR A 216 -3.06 -11.15 0.47
C THR A 216 -1.94 -11.78 1.29
N PHE A 217 -0.93 -10.99 1.65
CA PHE A 217 0.25 -11.47 2.35
C PHE A 217 0.42 -10.76 3.68
N LEU A 218 1.03 -11.44 4.66
CA LEU A 218 1.33 -10.88 5.97
C LEU A 218 2.16 -9.59 5.91
N LEU A 219 2.94 -9.39 4.85
CA LEU A 219 3.68 -8.15 4.56
C LEU A 219 2.81 -6.90 4.57
N TYR A 220 1.53 -7.04 4.19
CA TYR A 220 0.57 -5.94 4.18
C TYR A 220 0.19 -5.46 5.59
N TYR A 221 0.50 -6.26 6.62
CA TYR A 221 0.29 -5.91 8.03
C TYR A 221 1.50 -5.19 8.67
N LEU A 222 2.62 -5.06 7.96
CA LEU A 222 3.78 -4.34 8.52
C LEU A 222 3.49 -2.86 8.82
N PRO A 223 2.76 -2.10 7.98
CA PRO A 223 2.42 -0.71 8.29
C PRO A 223 1.49 -0.55 9.50
N THR A 224 0.79 -1.61 9.91
CA THR A 224 -0.10 -1.62 11.09
C THR A 224 0.62 -1.97 12.39
N SER A 225 1.87 -2.46 12.33
CA SER A 225 2.65 -2.90 13.51
C SER A 225 3.51 -1.76 14.05
#